data_AF-A0A973QX07-F1
#
_entry.id   AF-A0A973QX07-F1
#
_cell.length_a   1.000
_cell.length_b   1.000
_cell.length_c   1.000
_cell.angle_alpha   90.00
_cell.angle_beta   90.00
_cell.angle_gamma   90.00
#
_symmetry.space_group_name_H-M   'P 1'
#
loop_
_entity.id
_entity.type
_entity.pdbx_description
1 polymer ?
#
loop_
_entity_poly.entity_id
_entity_poly.type
_entity_poly.pdbx_seq_one_letter_code
_entity_poly.pdbx_strand_id
1 'polypeptide(L)'
;MTIMTGEPAITGPDIDDLVIRVRHAAGDTTELEAAKTALFGTAGAAPADAQLIRQRLLTVALHHGGDLLAKLLIRLGPRETAMVRRYAHRLGYFLETLEIWSAKPIMLTLMRFGVPYIEAEAIAVAILLLVW
;
A
#
# COMPACT_ATOMS: atom_id res chain seq x y z
N MET A 1 18.73 2.08 -16.75
CA MET A 1 18.02 2.40 -15.50
C MET A 1 18.18 1.21 -14.58
N THR A 2 19.19 1.27 -13.72
CA THR A 2 19.60 0.18 -12.82
C THR A 2 18.70 0.24 -11.59
N ILE A 3 17.70 -0.64 -11.50
CA ILE A 3 16.91 -0.80 -10.27
C ILE A 3 17.75 -1.68 -9.34
N MET A 4 18.79 -1.09 -8.74
CA MET A 4 19.44 -1.69 -7.58
C MET A 4 18.66 -1.24 -6.34
N THR A 5 17.86 -2.15 -5.77
CA THR A 5 18.10 -2.75 -4.43
C THR A 5 16.84 -3.52 -4.02
N GLY A 6 17.01 -4.84 -3.88
CA GLY A 6 16.02 -5.78 -3.38
C GLY A 6 15.74 -5.59 -1.89
N GLU A 7 15.15 -4.45 -1.53
CA GLU A 7 14.43 -4.34 -0.27
C GLU A 7 13.13 -5.14 -0.36
N PRO A 8 12.81 -5.98 0.65
CA PRO A 8 11.51 -6.63 0.73
C PRO A 8 10.40 -5.58 0.66
N ALA A 9 9.48 -5.77 -0.28
CA ALA A 9 8.41 -4.81 -0.60
C ALA A 9 7.60 -4.42 0.65
N ILE A 10 7.28 -5.40 1.50
CA ILE A 10 6.62 -5.23 2.79
C ILE A 10 7.31 -6.17 3.79
N THR A 11 7.56 -5.70 5.01
CA THR A 11 8.20 -6.48 6.08
C THR A 11 7.31 -6.58 7.31
N GLY A 12 7.59 -7.56 8.18
CA GLY A 12 6.88 -7.73 9.46
C GLY A 12 6.84 -6.46 10.33
N PRO A 13 7.95 -5.72 10.50
CA PRO A 13 7.96 -4.46 11.25
C PRO A 13 7.01 -3.39 10.70
N ASP A 14 6.85 -3.28 9.38
CA ASP A 14 5.91 -2.31 8.78
C ASP A 14 4.47 -2.58 9.23
N ILE A 15 4.13 -3.87 9.39
CA ILE A 15 2.81 -4.30 9.85
C ILE A 15 2.67 -4.10 11.36
N ASP A 16 3.75 -4.24 12.14
CA ASP A 16 3.72 -3.98 13.58
C ASP A 16 3.38 -2.52 13.91
N ASP A 17 4.00 -1.56 13.23
CA ASP A 17 3.63 -0.14 13.36
C ASP A 17 2.16 0.09 12.95
N LEU A 18 1.72 -0.56 11.86
CA LEU A 18 0.34 -0.44 11.40
C LEU A 18 -0.67 -1.01 12.42
N VAL A 19 -0.38 -2.16 13.03
CA VAL A 19 -1.19 -2.75 14.11
C VAL A 19 -1.30 -1.80 15.29
N ILE A 20 -0.19 -1.20 15.73
CA ILE A 20 -0.19 -0.23 16.83
C ILE A 20 -1.11 0.96 16.49
N ARG A 21 -1.00 1.51 15.28
CA ARG A 21 -1.81 2.65 14.83
C ARG A 21 -3.30 2.32 14.74
N VAL A 22 -3.65 1.17 14.17
CA VAL A 22 -5.05 0.72 14.06
C VAL A 22 -5.63 0.46 15.45
N ARG A 23 -4.86 -0.15 16.36
CA ARG A 23 -5.29 -0.35 17.76
C ARG A 23 -5.67 0.96 18.43
N HIS A 24 -4.87 2.01 18.22
CA HIS A 24 -5.15 3.33 18.79
C HIS A 24 -6.33 4.06 18.12
N ALA A 25 -6.59 3.82 16.84
CA ALA A 25 -7.62 4.53 16.06
C ALA A 25 -8.98 3.84 16.05
N ALA A 26 -9.01 2.50 15.91
CA ALA A 26 -10.21 1.69 15.67
C ALA A 26 -10.39 0.53 16.66
N GLY A 27 -9.35 0.16 17.42
CA GLY A 27 -9.42 -0.85 18.48
C GLY A 27 -9.26 -2.30 18.02
N ASP A 28 -9.91 -2.71 16.93
CA ASP A 28 -9.79 -4.08 16.41
C ASP A 28 -8.59 -4.24 15.46
N THR A 29 -7.69 -5.16 15.81
CA THR A 29 -6.49 -5.49 15.02
C THR A 29 -6.43 -6.96 14.60
N THR A 30 -7.47 -7.75 14.87
CA THR A 30 -7.47 -9.21 14.71
C THR A 30 -7.08 -9.62 13.29
N GLU A 31 -7.64 -8.94 12.29
CA GLU A 31 -7.39 -9.26 10.89
C GLU A 31 -5.98 -8.83 10.42
N LEU A 32 -5.40 -7.76 10.97
CA LEU A 32 -4.03 -7.35 10.66
C LEU A 32 -3.00 -8.32 11.26
N GLU A 33 -3.25 -8.78 12.48
CA GLU A 33 -2.38 -9.76 13.15
C GLU A 33 -2.43 -11.12 12.43
N ALA A 34 -3.61 -11.52 11.96
CA ALA A 34 -3.79 -12.69 11.10
C ALA A 34 -3.06 -12.53 9.76
N ALA A 35 -3.17 -11.37 9.11
CA ALA A 35 -2.47 -11.04 7.87
C ALA A 35 -0.93 -11.11 8.03
N LYS A 36 -0.39 -10.58 9.13
CA LYS A 36 1.04 -10.69 9.46
C LYS A 36 1.47 -12.15 9.59
N THR A 37 0.69 -12.93 10.34
CA THR A 37 0.98 -14.36 10.58
C THR A 37 0.92 -15.16 9.29
N ALA A 38 -0.01 -14.85 8.39
CA ALA A 38 -0.10 -15.49 7.08
C ALA A 38 1.11 -15.16 6.18
N LEU A 39 1.58 -13.91 6.17
CA LEU A 39 2.72 -13.50 5.32
C LEU A 39 4.08 -13.97 5.85
N PHE A 40 4.27 -13.93 7.17
CA PHE A 40 5.60 -14.12 7.80
C PHE A 40 5.66 -15.28 8.79
N GLY A 41 4.58 -16.04 8.93
CA GLY A 41 4.55 -17.28 9.71
C GLY A 41 5.31 -18.42 9.05
N THR A 42 5.45 -19.52 9.78
CA THR A 42 6.28 -20.68 9.39
C THR A 42 5.84 -21.38 8.10
N ALA A 43 4.53 -21.36 7.81
CA ALA A 43 3.98 -22.00 6.62
C ALA A 43 4.07 -21.11 5.35
N GLY A 44 4.07 -19.78 5.52
CA GLY A 44 3.96 -18.81 4.42
C GLY A 44 2.62 -18.89 3.67
N ALA A 45 2.18 -17.76 3.11
CA ALA A 45 1.00 -17.72 2.24
C ALA A 45 1.35 -18.14 0.81
N ALA A 46 0.40 -18.75 0.10
CA ALA A 46 0.54 -18.96 -1.35
C ALA A 46 0.65 -17.59 -2.07
N PRO A 47 1.30 -17.51 -3.24
CA PRO A 47 1.59 -16.23 -3.90
C PRO A 47 0.36 -15.34 -4.13
N ALA A 48 -0.77 -15.95 -4.54
CA ALA A 48 -2.02 -15.22 -4.77
C ALA A 48 -2.61 -14.66 -3.46
N ASP A 49 -2.61 -15.46 -2.40
CA ASP A 49 -3.09 -15.03 -1.09
C ASP A 49 -2.19 -13.95 -0.49
N ALA A 50 -0.86 -14.10 -0.65
CA ALA A 50 0.10 -13.09 -0.22
C ALA A 50 -0.15 -11.75 -0.92
N GLN A 51 -0.43 -11.76 -2.22
CA GLN A 51 -0.76 -10.55 -2.96
C GLN A 51 -2.03 -9.86 -2.42
N LEU A 52 -3.11 -10.62 -2.18
CA LEU A 52 -4.35 -10.09 -1.60
C LEU A 52 -4.12 -9.50 -0.20
N ILE A 53 -3.33 -10.18 0.63
CA ILE A 53 -2.97 -9.68 1.96
C ILE A 53 -2.18 -8.37 1.86
N ARG A 54 -1.21 -8.26 0.95
CA ARG A 54 -0.43 -7.03 0.75
C ARG A 54 -1.29 -5.87 0.24
N GLN A 55 -2.24 -6.14 -0.68
CA GLN A 55 -3.20 -5.14 -1.14
C GLN A 55 -4.01 -4.58 0.04
N ARG A 56 -4.53 -5.46 0.88
CA ARG A 56 -5.27 -5.09 2.09
C ARG A 56 -4.41 -4.28 3.07
N LEU A 57 -3.17 -4.68 3.32
CA LEU A 57 -2.27 -3.95 4.20
C LEU A 57 -1.99 -2.53 3.69
N LEU A 58 -1.84 -2.37 2.37
CA LEU A 58 -1.61 -1.06 1.77
C LEU A 58 -2.86 -0.16 1.87
N THR A 59 -4.08 -0.68 1.70
CA THR A 59 -5.30 0.13 1.89
C THR A 59 -5.39 0.61 3.33
N VAL A 60 -5.14 -0.27 4.31
CA VAL A 60 -5.12 0.11 5.73
C VAL A 60 -4.03 1.14 6.02
N ALA A 61 -2.83 1.01 5.45
CA ALA A 61 -1.77 2.00 5.58
C ALA A 61 -2.12 3.36 4.95
N LEU A 62 -2.92 3.41 3.88
CA LEU A 62 -3.43 4.66 3.32
C LEU A 62 -4.44 5.36 4.24
N HIS A 63 -5.17 4.61 5.06
CA HIS A 63 -6.12 5.15 6.03
C HIS A 63 -5.46 5.58 7.35
N HIS A 64 -4.49 4.80 7.84
CA HIS A 64 -3.90 4.96 9.18
C HIS A 64 -2.44 5.47 9.16
N GLY A 65 -1.81 5.54 7.99
CA GLY A 65 -0.42 5.95 7.83
C GLY A 65 0.58 4.87 8.23
N GLY A 66 1.71 5.30 8.78
CA GLY A 66 2.74 4.43 9.32
C GLY A 66 3.87 4.07 8.37
N ASP A 67 4.71 3.14 8.81
CA ASP A 67 5.95 2.76 8.13
C ASP A 67 5.69 2.16 6.75
N LEU A 68 4.61 1.39 6.60
CA LEU A 68 4.20 0.87 5.29
C LEU A 68 3.84 2.00 4.32
N LEU A 69 3.14 3.04 4.77
CA LEU A 69 2.91 4.22 3.93
C LEU A 69 4.22 4.94 3.64
N ALA A 70 5.12 5.08 4.60
CA ALA A 70 6.42 5.70 4.39
C ALA A 70 7.23 4.98 3.31
N LYS A 71 7.19 3.64 3.26
CA LYS A 71 7.81 2.84 2.18
C LYS A 71 7.25 3.16 0.80
N LEU A 72 5.94 3.35 0.67
CA LEU A 72 5.35 3.83 -0.58
C LEU A 72 5.93 5.20 -0.97
N LEU A 73 5.99 6.12 -0.01
CA LEU A 73 6.41 7.50 -0.27
C LEU A 73 7.90 7.63 -0.61
N ILE A 74 8.78 6.77 -0.06
CA ILE A 74 10.22 6.76 -0.39
C ILE A 74 10.47 6.45 -1.87
N ARG A 75 9.55 5.76 -2.54
CA ARG A 75 9.63 5.43 -3.97
C ARG A 75 9.21 6.59 -4.89
N LEU A 76 8.76 7.70 -4.30
CA LEU A 76 8.10 8.78 -5.00
C LEU A 76 8.87 10.10 -4.87
N GLY A 77 8.75 10.96 -5.89
CA GLY A 77 9.24 12.32 -5.81
C GLY A 77 8.42 13.19 -4.84
N PRO A 78 8.86 14.44 -4.57
CA PRO A 78 8.17 15.33 -3.65
C PRO A 78 6.72 15.66 -4.07
N ARG A 79 6.46 15.77 -5.38
CA ARG A 79 5.14 16.12 -5.92
C ARG A 79 4.16 14.96 -5.74
N GLU A 80 4.58 13.76 -6.13
CA GLU A 80 3.83 12.53 -5.99
C GLU A 80 3.54 12.24 -4.51
N THR A 81 4.54 12.43 -3.64
CA THR A 81 4.39 12.30 -2.18
C THR A 81 3.31 13.24 -1.64
N ALA A 82 3.30 14.51 -2.07
CA ALA A 82 2.27 15.46 -1.66
C ALA A 82 0.88 15.03 -2.13
N MET A 83 0.76 14.49 -3.35
CA MET A 83 -0.51 14.00 -3.89
C MET A 83 -1.02 12.75 -3.15
N VAL A 84 -0.15 11.76 -2.89
CA VAL A 84 -0.52 10.57 -2.11
C VAL A 84 -0.99 10.98 -0.72
N ARG A 85 -0.27 11.85 -0.01
CA ARG A 85 -0.68 12.34 1.31
C ARG A 85 -2.02 13.07 1.27
N ARG A 86 -2.23 13.91 0.25
CA ARG A 86 -3.48 14.67 0.06
C ARG A 86 -4.68 13.76 -0.20
N TYR A 87 -4.49 12.69 -0.97
CA TYR A 87 -5.57 11.82 -1.42
C TYR A 87 -5.57 10.44 -0.74
N ALA A 88 -4.76 10.21 0.28
CA ALA A 88 -4.51 8.89 0.88
C ALA A 88 -5.81 8.15 1.21
N HIS A 89 -6.70 8.79 1.96
CA HIS A 89 -7.96 8.18 2.39
C HIS A 89 -8.89 7.85 1.20
N ARG A 90 -8.98 8.73 0.20
CA ARG A 90 -9.80 8.51 -1.00
C ARG A 90 -9.19 7.41 -1.88
N LEU A 91 -7.87 7.37 -1.97
CA LEU A 91 -7.14 6.35 -2.69
C LEU A 91 -7.32 4.98 -2.03
N GLY A 92 -7.24 4.90 -0.70
CA GLY A 92 -7.51 3.68 0.08
C GLY A 92 -8.89 3.11 -0.26
N TYR A 93 -9.95 3.91 -0.14
CA TYR A 93 -11.30 3.46 -0.48
C TYR A 93 -11.44 3.02 -1.94
N PHE A 94 -10.87 3.77 -2.88
CA PHE A 94 -10.92 3.36 -4.28
C PHE A 94 -10.26 1.99 -4.50
N LEU A 95 -9.08 1.78 -3.92
CA LEU A 95 -8.34 0.53 -4.05
C LEU A 95 -9.09 -0.67 -3.44
N GLU A 96 -9.86 -0.46 -2.38
CA GLU A 96 -10.75 -1.49 -1.79
C GLU A 96 -11.89 -1.90 -2.73
N THR A 97 -12.32 -1.00 -3.63
CA THR A 97 -13.37 -1.33 -4.63
C THR A 97 -12.84 -2.10 -5.84
N LEU A 98 -11.53 -2.21 -6.02
CA LEU A 98 -10.95 -2.89 -7.17
C LEU A 98 -10.90 -4.40 -6.95
N GLU A 99 -11.58 -5.15 -7.82
CA GLU A 99 -11.42 -6.60 -7.91
C GLU A 99 -10.01 -6.99 -8.39
N ILE A 100 -9.44 -6.20 -9.31
CA ILE A 100 -8.12 -6.44 -9.90
C ILE A 100 -7.32 -5.14 -9.90
N TRP A 101 -6.18 -5.15 -9.22
CA TRP A 101 -5.25 -4.04 -9.21
C TRP A 101 -4.38 -4.04 -10.45
N SER A 102 -4.39 -2.92 -11.18
CA SER A 102 -3.51 -2.69 -12.32
C SER A 102 -3.24 -1.18 -12.49
N ALA A 103 -2.19 -0.83 -13.23
CA ALA A 103 -1.71 0.55 -13.25
C ALA A 103 -2.74 1.50 -13.88
N LYS A 104 -3.41 1.04 -14.93
CA LYS A 104 -4.34 1.86 -15.72
C LYS A 104 -5.57 2.32 -14.91
N PRO A 105 -6.35 1.46 -14.22
CA PRO A 105 -7.45 1.90 -13.36
C PRO A 105 -7.03 2.86 -12.25
N ILE A 106 -5.87 2.60 -11.62
CA ILE A 106 -5.33 3.44 -10.55
C ILE A 106 -4.96 4.82 -11.09
N MET A 107 -4.20 4.87 -12.18
CA MET A 107 -3.78 6.10 -12.84
C MET A 107 -4.97 6.93 -13.31
N LEU A 108 -5.95 6.33 -14.00
CA LEU A 108 -7.14 7.04 -14.48
C LEU A 108 -7.95 7.67 -13.33
N THR A 109 -8.02 6.98 -12.19
CA THR A 109 -8.73 7.49 -11.02
C THR A 109 -7.97 8.63 -10.34
N LEU A 110 -6.64 8.52 -10.23
CA LEU A 110 -5.80 9.62 -9.74
C LEU A 110 -5.94 10.85 -10.65
N MET A 111 -5.98 10.66 -11.97
CA MET A 111 -6.24 11.75 -12.92
C MET A 111 -7.63 12.38 -12.71
N ARG A 112 -8.65 11.57 -12.41
CA ARG A 112 -9.99 12.07 -12.04
C ARG A 112 -9.98 12.86 -10.72
N PHE A 113 -9.01 12.60 -9.83
CA PHE A 113 -8.77 13.42 -8.64
C PHE A 113 -7.96 14.70 -8.93
N GLY A 114 -7.60 14.95 -10.17
CA GLY A 114 -6.80 16.11 -10.59
C GLY A 114 -5.29 15.93 -10.44
N VAL A 115 -4.81 14.68 -10.29
CA VAL A 115 -3.38 14.38 -10.33
C VAL A 115 -2.91 14.39 -11.79
N PRO A 116 -1.83 15.10 -12.16
CA PRO A 116 -1.36 15.09 -13.53
C PRO A 116 -0.85 13.70 -13.94
N TYR A 117 -0.82 13.43 -15.24
CA TYR A 117 -0.54 12.11 -15.79
C TYR A 117 0.77 11.49 -15.27
N ILE A 118 1.87 12.26 -15.27
CA ILE A 118 3.20 11.79 -14.88
C ILE A 118 3.21 11.33 -13.43
N GLU A 119 2.67 12.15 -12.53
CA GLU A 119 2.55 11.82 -11.12
C GLU A 119 1.59 10.64 -10.89
N ALA A 120 0.48 10.57 -11.62
CA ALA A 120 -0.49 9.48 -11.51
C ALA A 120 0.10 8.13 -11.94
N GLU A 121 0.88 8.11 -13.03
CA GLU A 121 1.59 6.93 -13.51
C GLU A 121 2.62 6.45 -12.48
N ALA A 122 3.46 7.37 -11.97
CA ALA A 122 4.47 7.06 -10.97
C ALA A 122 3.87 6.48 -9.67
N ILE A 123 2.78 7.08 -9.17
CA ILE A 123 2.06 6.59 -7.99
C ILE A 123 1.50 5.18 -8.24
N ALA A 124 0.85 4.95 -9.39
CA ALA A 124 0.26 3.66 -9.72
C ALA A 124 1.32 2.55 -9.79
N VAL A 125 2.48 2.82 -10.39
CA VAL A 125 3.60 1.87 -10.45
C VAL A 125 4.16 1.58 -9.05
N ALA A 126 4.37 2.62 -8.23
CA ALA A 126 4.91 2.45 -6.88
C ALA A 126 4.00 1.59 -5.98
N ILE A 127 2.68 1.75 -6.12
CA ILE A 127 1.66 0.93 -5.45
C ILE A 127 1.78 -0.54 -5.85
N LEU A 128 1.84 -0.82 -7.16
CA LEU A 128 1.91 -2.20 -7.65
C LEU A 128 3.19 -2.91 -7.22
N LEU A 129 4.32 -2.20 -7.20
CA LEU A 129 5.60 -2.72 -6.72
C LEU A 129 5.61 -3.06 -5.22
N LEU A 130 4.64 -2.60 -4.43
CA LEU A 130 4.52 -2.99 -3.01
C LEU A 130 3.71 -4.27 -2.82
N VAL A 131 2.80 -4.55 -3.74
CA VAL A 131 1.82 -5.64 -3.58
C VAL A 131 2.14 -6.87 -4.44
N TRP A 132 2.96 -6.71 -5.49
CA TRP A 132 3.57 -7.81 -6.26
C TRP A 132 4.90 -8.22 -5.64
#